data_AF-A0A958WBJ1-F1
#
_entry.id   AF-A0A958WBJ1-F1
#
_cell.length_a   1.000
_cell.length_b   1.000
_cell.length_c   1.000
_cell.angle_alpha   90.00
_cell.angle_beta   90.00
_cell.angle_gamma   90.00
#
_symmetry.space_group_name_H-M   'P 1'
#
loop_
_entity.id
_entity.type
_entity.pdbx_description
1 polymer ?
#
loop_
_entity_poly.entity_id
_entity_poly.type
_entity_poly.pdbx_seq_one_letter_code
_entity_poly.pdbx_strand_id
1 'polypeptide(L)'
;MNRVEQIKICKECKHKASNLKQGIICGLTNDIQTFEVTCDQFEPVDQSFKEVAATIVHEDSFATHSGNYTEHHLDRSEPLKMVKSGANWFYWIAGLSLINSIMVYSGSNYSFILGLGFTQIVDGVVYELLGSSFSILGFVFNVIVIGIFVTFGFYANKFSKSAFIAGMIVYGLDALIFLLVGDWLGLGFHVFALFMIFKGFARLKEAKVALEQ
;
A
#
# COMPACT_ATOMS: atom_id res chain seq x y z
N MET A 1 -1.36 35.46 15.08
CA MET A 1 -1.37 34.12 14.46
C MET A 1 -2.30 33.20 15.25
N ASN A 2 -3.09 32.35 14.59
CA ASN A 2 -4.02 31.42 15.24
C ASN A 2 -3.35 30.07 15.57
N ARG A 3 -4.05 29.23 16.34
CA ARG A 3 -3.53 27.90 16.77
C ARG A 3 -3.13 27.00 15.61
N VAL A 4 -3.84 27.08 14.48
CA VAL A 4 -3.55 26.24 13.29
C VAL A 4 -2.25 26.66 12.63
N GLU A 5 -2.01 27.96 12.53
CA GLU A 5 -0.77 28.53 11.97
C GLU A 5 0.44 28.24 12.85
N GLN A 6 0.30 28.35 14.17
CA GLN A 6 1.34 27.95 15.13
C GLN A 6 1.71 26.46 14.98
N ILE A 7 0.71 25.58 14.84
CA ILE A 7 0.92 24.15 14.64
C ILE A 7 1.68 23.87 13.34
N LYS A 8 1.42 24.60 12.25
CA LYS A 8 2.16 24.44 10.98
C LYS A 8 3.64 24.71 11.17
N ILE A 9 4.00 25.77 11.89
CA ILE A 9 5.40 26.09 12.20
C ILE A 9 6.00 24.99 13.07
N CYS A 10 5.30 24.57 14.13
CA CYS A 10 5.82 23.55 15.03
C CYS A 10 5.99 22.17 14.37
N LYS A 11 5.26 21.85 13.30
CA LYS A 11 5.45 20.60 12.55
C LYS A 11 6.82 20.51 11.88
N GLU A 12 7.40 21.65 11.51
CA GLU A 12 8.71 21.73 10.85
C GLU A 12 9.86 21.96 11.85
N CYS A 13 9.56 21.97 13.15
CA CYS A 13 10.55 22.13 14.22
C CYS A 13 11.11 20.78 14.68
N LYS A 14 12.42 20.68 14.89
CA LYS A 14 13.08 19.51 15.50
C LYS A 14 12.59 19.22 16.91
N HIS A 15 12.22 20.27 17.64
CA HIS A 15 11.75 20.13 19.02
C HIS A 15 10.26 19.78 19.12
N LYS A 16 9.61 19.32 18.05
CA LYS A 16 8.19 18.95 18.13
C LYS A 16 7.98 17.70 18.98
N ALA A 17 6.95 17.72 19.82
CA ALA A 17 6.47 16.56 20.55
C ALA A 17 4.95 16.42 20.37
N SER A 18 4.44 15.19 20.46
CA SER A 18 3.01 14.90 20.29
C SER A 18 2.38 14.51 21.63
N ASN A 19 1.27 15.14 21.97
CA ASN A 19 0.47 14.86 23.16
C ASN A 19 -0.94 14.41 22.74
N LEU A 20 -1.42 13.30 23.31
CA LEU A 20 -2.70 12.70 22.95
C LEU A 20 -3.92 13.60 23.25
N LYS A 21 -3.81 14.54 24.19
CA LYS A 21 -4.89 15.47 24.55
C LYS A 21 -4.77 16.82 23.86
N GLN A 22 -3.55 17.29 23.61
CA GLN A 22 -3.27 18.67 23.18
C GLN A 22 -2.72 18.79 21.75
N GLY A 23 -2.48 17.66 21.08
CA GLY A 23 -1.90 17.62 19.74
C GLY A 23 -0.41 17.94 19.76
N ILE A 24 0.04 18.78 18.84
CA ILE A 24 1.46 19.15 18.73
C ILE A 24 1.82 20.17 19.83
N ILE A 25 2.80 19.79 20.66
CA ILE A 25 3.38 20.58 21.75
C ILE A 25 4.88 20.79 21.52
N CYS A 26 5.48 21.74 22.23
CA CYS A 26 6.93 21.93 22.20
C CYS A 26 7.58 20.89 23.12
N GLY A 27 8.54 20.12 22.61
CA GLY A 27 9.29 19.12 23.36
C GLY A 27 10.34 19.70 24.32
N LEU A 28 10.62 21.01 24.25
CA LEU A 28 11.48 21.70 25.23
C LEU A 28 10.69 22.16 26.45
N THR A 29 9.47 22.66 26.25
CA THR A 29 8.64 23.22 27.33
C THR A 29 7.53 22.28 27.79
N ASN A 30 7.21 21.24 27.00
CA ASN A 30 6.04 20.37 27.15
C ASN A 30 4.69 21.09 27.08
N ASP A 31 4.64 22.31 26.56
CA ASP A 31 3.45 23.15 26.49
C ASP A 31 2.97 23.40 25.05
N ILE A 32 1.71 23.82 24.95
CA ILE A 32 1.17 24.40 23.71
C ILE A 32 1.83 25.74 23.43
N GLN A 33 1.97 26.06 22.16
CA GLN A 33 2.68 27.25 21.72
C GLN A 33 1.72 28.44 21.66
N THR A 34 2.19 29.58 22.16
CA THR A 34 1.40 30.83 22.29
C THR A 34 2.05 32.02 21.58
N PHE A 35 3.01 31.78 20.68
CA PHE A 35 3.73 32.87 20.01
C PHE A 35 2.91 33.55 18.91
N GLU A 36 3.10 34.87 18.76
CA GLU A 36 2.28 35.69 17.85
C GLU A 36 2.77 35.68 16.41
N VAL A 37 4.09 35.61 16.20
CA VAL A 37 4.73 35.70 14.87
C VAL A 37 5.85 34.67 14.71
N THR A 38 6.84 34.64 15.62
CA THR A 38 7.99 33.72 15.57
C THR A 38 8.20 33.00 16.91
N CYS A 39 8.90 31.86 16.89
CA CYS A 39 9.33 31.15 18.10
C CYS A 39 10.86 31.19 18.19
N ASP A 40 11.38 31.72 19.30
CA ASP A 40 12.83 31.88 19.51
C ASP A 40 13.58 30.55 19.63
N GLN A 41 12.86 29.48 19.96
CA GLN A 41 13.38 28.12 20.06
C GLN A 41 13.11 27.29 18.81
N PHE A 42 12.72 27.90 17.69
CA PHE A 42 12.46 27.17 16.47
C PHE A 42 13.78 26.72 15.82
N GLU A 43 13.98 25.40 15.75
CA GLU A 43 15.07 24.81 14.98
C GLU A 43 14.47 23.96 13.83
N PRO A 44 14.70 24.31 12.55
CA PRO A 44 14.09 23.59 11.44
C PRO A 44 14.65 22.15 11.33
N VAL A 45 13.79 21.20 10.96
CA VAL A 45 14.17 19.80 10.73
C VAL A 45 15.15 19.65 9.58
N ASP A 46 15.01 20.47 8.53
CA ASP A 46 15.90 20.50 7.36
C ASP A 46 16.71 21.81 7.31
N GLN A 47 18.03 21.70 7.11
CA GLN A 47 18.94 22.84 6.99
C GLN A 47 18.78 23.61 5.67
N SER A 48 18.12 23.04 4.66
CA SER A 48 17.78 23.73 3.40
C SER A 48 16.91 24.98 3.63
N PHE A 49 16.18 25.04 4.75
CA PHE A 49 15.38 26.20 5.14
C PHE A 49 16.20 27.40 5.63
N LYS A 50 17.46 27.22 6.05
CA LYS A 50 18.31 28.35 6.52
C LYS A 50 18.68 29.30 5.39
N GLU A 51 18.97 28.78 4.19
CA GLU A 51 19.27 29.61 3.01
C GLU A 51 18.04 30.40 2.54
N VAL A 52 16.87 29.77 2.58
CA VAL A 52 15.60 30.41 2.22
C VAL A 52 15.22 31.49 3.23
N ALA A 53 15.36 31.22 4.53
CA ALA A 53 15.07 32.20 5.57
C ALA A 53 16.04 33.40 5.58
N ALA A 54 17.33 33.18 5.29
CA ALA A 54 18.32 34.26 5.19
C ALA A 54 18.07 35.18 3.98
N THR A 55 17.46 34.67 2.91
CA THR A 55 17.15 35.44 1.70
C THR A 55 15.90 36.32 1.87
N ILE A 56 14.98 35.95 2.78
CA ILE A 56 13.69 36.64 2.97
C ILE A 56 13.80 37.90 3.84
N VAL A 57 14.88 38.07 4.61
CA VAL A 57 14.98 39.15 5.63
C VAL A 57 15.51 40.47 5.06
N HIS A 58 16.02 40.52 3.83
CA HIS A 58 16.44 41.79 3.21
C HIS A 58 15.31 42.44 2.39
N GLU A 59 14.50 43.19 3.14
CA GLU A 59 13.78 44.44 2.87
C GLU A 59 13.55 44.89 1.40
N ASP A 60 12.26 45.13 1.12
CA ASP A 60 11.70 46.14 0.21
C ASP A 60 11.90 46.01 -1.30
N SER A 61 11.16 45.10 -1.92
CA SER A 61 10.55 45.38 -3.23
C SER A 61 9.29 44.54 -3.50
N PHE A 62 8.15 45.22 -3.41
CA PHE A 62 7.02 45.20 -4.34
C PHE A 62 6.89 44.02 -5.34
N ALA A 63 5.66 43.50 -5.37
CA ALA A 63 4.95 42.87 -6.48
C ALA A 63 4.98 41.34 -6.64
N THR A 64 3.78 40.80 -6.45
CA THR A 64 3.21 39.69 -7.24
C THR A 64 4.00 38.38 -7.26
N HIS A 65 3.93 37.67 -6.14
CA HIS A 65 3.84 36.22 -6.23
C HIS A 65 2.75 35.71 -5.30
N SER A 66 1.50 35.78 -5.80
CA SER A 66 0.45 34.82 -5.47
C SER A 66 0.87 33.44 -5.99
N GLY A 67 1.94 32.88 -5.42
CA GLY A 67 2.42 31.55 -5.69
C GLY A 67 1.64 30.57 -4.84
N ASN A 68 0.53 30.06 -5.40
CA ASN A 68 -0.17 28.83 -5.01
C ASN A 68 0.01 28.38 -3.56
N TYR A 69 -0.79 28.95 -2.67
CA TYR A 69 -1.40 28.10 -1.65
C TYR A 69 -2.21 27.08 -2.43
N THR A 70 -1.69 25.86 -2.58
CA THR A 70 -2.51 24.76 -3.07
C THR A 70 -3.67 24.64 -2.10
N GLU A 71 -4.81 25.17 -2.54
CA GLU A 71 -6.11 24.67 -2.11
C GLU A 71 -5.98 23.15 -2.10
N HIS A 72 -6.43 22.53 -1.02
CA HIS A 72 -6.64 21.08 -0.98
C HIS A 72 -7.78 20.78 -1.97
N HIS A 73 -7.51 20.91 -3.27
CA HIS A 73 -8.31 20.33 -4.32
C HIS A 73 -8.37 18.85 -3.97
N LEU A 74 -9.56 18.34 -3.69
CA LEU A 74 -9.79 16.90 -3.65
C LEU A 74 -9.28 16.35 -5.00
N ASP A 75 -8.06 15.80 -5.00
CA ASP A 75 -7.48 15.17 -6.17
C ASP A 75 -8.39 13.98 -6.51
N ARG A 76 -9.27 14.19 -7.50
CA ARG A 76 -10.23 13.20 -8.02
C ARG A 76 -9.51 11.92 -8.46
N SER A 77 -8.20 11.97 -8.69
CA SER A 77 -7.39 10.80 -9.07
C SER A 77 -7.00 9.89 -7.91
N GLU A 78 -7.10 10.34 -6.65
CA GLU A 78 -6.79 9.50 -5.47
C GLU A 78 -7.58 8.19 -5.40
N PRO A 79 -8.92 8.18 -5.48
CA PRO A 79 -9.68 6.93 -5.47
C PRO A 79 -9.34 6.03 -6.68
N LEU A 80 -9.03 6.62 -7.83
CA LEU A 80 -8.62 5.89 -9.04
C LEU A 80 -7.28 5.16 -8.81
N LYS A 81 -6.28 5.85 -8.24
CA LYS A 81 -4.98 5.29 -7.88
C LYS A 81 -5.12 4.15 -6.88
N MET A 82 -5.97 4.31 -5.85
CA MET A 82 -6.19 3.29 -4.83
C MET A 82 -6.85 2.03 -5.37
N VAL A 83 -7.86 2.16 -6.25
CA VAL A 83 -8.47 1.01 -6.92
C VAL A 83 -7.45 0.27 -7.78
N LYS A 84 -6.66 0.98 -8.59
CA LYS A 84 -5.61 0.37 -9.42
C LYS A 84 -4.53 -0.31 -8.59
N SER A 85 -4.11 0.32 -7.49
CA SER A 85 -3.16 -0.27 -6.54
C SER A 85 -3.69 -1.60 -5.99
N GLY A 86 -4.96 -1.65 -5.55
CA GLY A 86 -5.60 -2.88 -5.10
C GLY A 86 -5.76 -3.92 -6.20
N ALA A 87 -6.15 -3.53 -7.42
CA ALA A 87 -6.29 -4.43 -8.56
C ALA A 87 -4.94 -5.04 -8.99
N ASN A 88 -3.85 -4.28 -8.90
CA ASN A 88 -2.52 -4.75 -9.25
C ASN A 88 -1.98 -5.85 -8.33
N TRP A 89 -2.57 -6.03 -7.13
CA TRP A 89 -2.23 -7.16 -6.28
C TRP A 89 -2.57 -8.51 -6.93
N PHE A 90 -3.58 -8.59 -7.80
CA PHE A 90 -3.84 -9.81 -8.55
C PHE A 90 -2.69 -10.17 -9.51
N TYR A 91 -2.02 -9.16 -10.09
CA TYR A 91 -0.83 -9.40 -10.91
C TYR A 91 0.39 -9.78 -10.08
N TRP A 92 0.55 -9.20 -8.88
CA TRP A 92 1.58 -9.62 -7.94
C TRP A 92 1.41 -11.08 -7.54
N ILE A 93 0.18 -11.50 -7.21
CA ILE A 93 -0.14 -12.90 -6.92
C ILE A 93 0.25 -13.79 -8.10
N ALA A 94 -0.17 -13.44 -9.32
CA ALA A 94 0.18 -14.18 -10.53
C ALA A 94 1.70 -14.27 -10.77
N GLY A 95 2.42 -13.16 -10.62
CA GLY A 95 3.87 -13.08 -10.82
C GLY A 95 4.66 -13.88 -9.78
N LEU A 96 4.28 -13.78 -8.50
CA LEU A 96 4.90 -14.56 -7.42
C LEU A 96 4.64 -16.07 -7.59
N SER A 97 3.44 -16.43 -8.06
CA SER A 97 3.09 -17.83 -8.39
C SER A 97 3.93 -18.38 -9.54
N LEU A 98 4.19 -17.56 -10.57
CA LEU A 98 5.04 -17.93 -11.69
C LEU A 98 6.50 -18.14 -11.24
N ILE A 99 7.04 -17.20 -10.45
CA ILE A 99 8.39 -17.30 -9.89
C ILE A 99 8.53 -18.57 -9.05
N ASN A 100 7.54 -18.86 -8.20
CA ASN A 100 7.53 -20.08 -7.39
C ASN A 100 7.57 -21.34 -8.27
N SER A 101 6.75 -21.39 -9.33
CA SER A 101 6.79 -22.49 -10.30
C SER A 101 8.18 -22.70 -10.88
N ILE A 102 8.83 -21.63 -11.36
CA ILE A 102 10.15 -21.73 -12.00
C ILE A 102 11.20 -22.26 -11.02
N MET A 103 11.17 -21.84 -9.76
CA MET A 103 12.14 -22.29 -8.75
C MET A 103 11.99 -23.78 -8.41
N VAL A 104 10.76 -24.27 -8.29
CA VAL A 104 10.49 -25.70 -8.07
C VAL A 104 11.04 -26.53 -9.24
N TYR A 105 10.80 -26.11 -10.49
CA TYR A 105 11.32 -26.79 -11.68
C TYR A 105 12.83 -26.68 -11.86
N SER A 106 13.47 -25.65 -11.30
CA SER A 106 14.92 -25.46 -11.37
C SER A 106 15.70 -26.35 -10.38
N GLY A 107 15.02 -27.20 -9.61
CA GLY A 107 15.65 -28.09 -8.62
C GLY A 107 16.16 -27.36 -7.37
N SER A 108 15.68 -26.13 -7.13
CA SER A 108 15.99 -25.40 -5.90
C SER A 108 15.29 -26.06 -4.72
N ASN A 109 16.04 -26.39 -3.66
CA ASN A 109 15.47 -26.89 -2.40
C ASN A 109 14.72 -25.80 -1.61
N TYR A 110 14.72 -24.56 -2.09
CA TYR A 110 13.91 -23.48 -1.56
C TYR A 110 12.62 -23.37 -2.37
N SER A 111 11.56 -24.02 -1.90
CA SER A 111 10.20 -23.64 -2.29
C SER A 111 9.90 -22.26 -1.71
N PHE A 112 9.55 -21.30 -2.54
CA PHE A 112 9.23 -19.96 -2.07
C PHE A 112 7.90 -20.05 -1.30
N ILE A 113 7.95 -19.82 0.01
CA ILE A 113 6.80 -19.93 0.93
C ILE A 113 5.66 -18.93 0.57
N LEU A 114 5.88 -18.04 -0.39
CA LEU A 114 4.93 -17.02 -0.85
C LEU A 114 4.25 -17.37 -2.19
N GLY A 115 3.98 -18.66 -2.42
CA GLY A 115 3.20 -19.17 -3.57
C GLY A 115 1.73 -19.45 -3.23
N LEU A 116 0.93 -19.90 -4.20
CA LEU A 116 -0.47 -20.33 -4.02
C LEU A 116 -0.56 -21.56 -3.10
N GLY A 117 -1.54 -21.59 -2.20
CA GLY A 117 -1.72 -22.68 -1.23
C GLY A 117 -2.01 -24.00 -1.90
N PHE A 118 -2.77 -23.95 -2.99
CA PHE A 118 -3.12 -25.12 -3.75
C PHE A 118 -1.92 -25.91 -4.30
N THR A 119 -0.82 -25.23 -4.66
CA THR A 119 0.38 -25.93 -5.14
C THR A 119 1.03 -26.79 -4.07
N GLN A 120 0.96 -26.40 -2.79
CA GLN A 120 1.53 -27.18 -1.69
C GLN A 120 0.73 -28.46 -1.38
N ILE A 121 -0.61 -28.39 -1.44
CA ILE A 121 -1.45 -29.60 -1.30
C ILE A 121 -1.22 -30.55 -2.46
N VAL A 122 -1.23 -30.05 -3.69
CA VAL A 122 -1.01 -30.90 -4.86
C VAL A 122 0.35 -31.57 -4.77
N ASP A 123 1.42 -30.84 -4.47
CA ASP A 123 2.75 -31.43 -4.39
C ASP A 123 2.89 -32.40 -3.21
N GLY A 124 2.36 -32.07 -2.02
CA GLY A 124 2.43 -32.96 -0.85
C GLY A 124 1.62 -34.25 -1.02
N VAL A 125 0.36 -34.14 -1.46
CA VAL A 125 -0.54 -35.28 -1.62
C VAL A 125 -0.19 -36.14 -2.84
N VAL A 126 0.22 -35.52 -3.95
CA VAL A 126 0.60 -36.26 -5.18
C VAL A 126 1.93 -36.97 -4.99
N TYR A 127 2.90 -36.35 -4.32
CA TYR A 127 4.19 -36.99 -4.03
C TYR A 127 4.01 -38.22 -3.14
N GLU A 128 3.11 -38.14 -2.15
CA GLU A 128 2.85 -39.21 -1.18
C GLU A 128 1.97 -40.34 -1.74
N LEU A 129 1.02 -40.04 -2.63
CA LEU A 129 0.09 -41.05 -3.18
C LEU A 129 0.50 -41.65 -4.53
N LEU A 130 1.18 -40.91 -5.40
CA LEU A 130 1.31 -41.27 -6.82
C LEU A 130 2.76 -41.33 -7.33
N GLY A 131 3.74 -40.95 -6.50
CA GLY A 131 5.14 -40.88 -6.89
C GLY A 131 5.43 -39.80 -7.95
N SER A 132 6.71 -39.65 -8.30
CA SER A 132 7.30 -38.54 -9.08
C SER A 132 6.76 -38.32 -10.52
N SER A 133 5.76 -39.08 -10.96
CA SER A 133 5.36 -39.17 -12.38
C SER A 133 4.25 -38.20 -12.82
N PHE A 134 3.70 -37.35 -11.92
CA PHE A 134 2.60 -36.44 -12.24
C PHE A 134 2.95 -34.93 -12.36
N SER A 135 4.25 -34.61 -12.43
CA SER A 135 4.76 -33.22 -12.52
C SER A 135 4.07 -32.34 -13.58
N ILE A 136 3.72 -32.87 -14.76
CA ILE A 136 3.16 -32.05 -15.84
C ILE A 136 1.77 -31.48 -15.52
N LEU A 137 0.94 -32.21 -14.75
CA LEU A 137 -0.44 -31.83 -14.49
C LEU A 137 -0.51 -30.69 -13.46
N GLY A 138 0.38 -30.72 -12.46
CA GLY A 138 0.54 -29.64 -11.48
C GLY A 138 0.98 -28.32 -12.15
N PHE A 139 1.91 -28.40 -13.11
CA PHE A 139 2.32 -27.23 -13.89
C PHE A 139 1.17 -26.62 -14.70
N VAL A 140 0.44 -27.45 -15.45
CA VAL A 140 -0.69 -26.99 -16.26
C VAL A 140 -1.74 -26.31 -15.38
N PHE A 141 -2.06 -26.92 -14.24
CA PHE A 141 -3.00 -26.33 -13.28
C PHE A 141 -2.50 -24.98 -12.75
N ASN A 142 -1.21 -24.87 -12.40
CA ASN A 142 -0.64 -23.61 -11.94
C ASN A 142 -0.74 -22.50 -13.01
N VAL A 143 -0.43 -22.82 -14.27
CA VAL A 143 -0.57 -21.87 -15.39
C VAL A 143 -2.02 -21.40 -15.55
N ILE A 144 -3.00 -22.30 -15.39
CA ILE A 144 -4.43 -21.94 -15.42
C ILE A 144 -4.77 -20.95 -14.30
N VAL A 145 -4.34 -21.23 -13.07
CA VAL A 145 -4.63 -20.36 -11.91
C VAL A 145 -3.97 -18.99 -12.07
N ILE A 146 -2.72 -18.93 -12.54
CA ILE A 146 -2.03 -17.69 -12.90
C ILE A 146 -2.88 -16.90 -13.92
N GLY A 147 -3.37 -17.57 -14.97
CA GLY A 147 -4.24 -16.97 -15.98
C GLY A 147 -5.54 -16.40 -15.39
N ILE A 148 -6.15 -17.09 -14.44
CA ILE A 148 -7.36 -16.63 -13.73
C ILE A 148 -7.06 -15.33 -12.96
N PHE A 149 -5.97 -15.28 -12.20
CA PHE A 149 -5.59 -14.07 -11.45
C PHE A 149 -5.21 -12.91 -12.36
N VAL A 150 -4.53 -13.16 -13.48
CA VAL A 150 -4.29 -12.13 -14.51
C VAL A 150 -5.61 -11.59 -15.05
N THR A 151 -6.59 -12.46 -15.29
CA THR A 151 -7.92 -12.08 -15.78
C THR A 151 -8.66 -11.22 -14.74
N PHE A 152 -8.62 -11.59 -13.46
CA PHE A 152 -9.17 -10.75 -12.39
C PHE A 152 -8.47 -9.40 -12.31
N GLY A 153 -7.13 -9.36 -12.36
CA GLY A 153 -6.36 -8.11 -12.38
C GLY A 153 -6.76 -7.20 -13.55
N PHE A 154 -6.98 -7.77 -14.74
CA PHE A 154 -7.38 -7.04 -15.93
C PHE A 154 -8.76 -6.40 -15.78
N TYR A 155 -9.77 -7.16 -15.36
CA TYR A 155 -11.11 -6.62 -15.19
C TYR A 155 -11.23 -5.72 -13.95
N ALA A 156 -10.50 -6.00 -12.86
CA ALA A 156 -10.47 -5.17 -11.66
C ALA A 156 -9.83 -3.79 -11.95
N ASN A 157 -8.79 -3.73 -12.78
CA ASN A 157 -8.22 -2.46 -13.26
C ASN A 157 -9.18 -1.64 -14.15
N LYS A 158 -10.21 -2.28 -14.70
CA LYS A 158 -11.35 -1.64 -15.38
C LYS A 158 -12.52 -1.35 -14.44
N PHE A 159 -12.28 -1.26 -13.13
CA PHE A 159 -13.27 -0.92 -12.11
C PHE A 159 -14.44 -1.92 -12.04
N SER A 160 -14.21 -3.18 -12.41
CA SER A 160 -15.23 -4.24 -12.31
C SER A 160 -15.39 -4.72 -10.86
N LYS A 161 -16.60 -4.52 -10.31
CA LYS A 161 -16.96 -4.98 -8.95
C LYS A 161 -16.94 -6.51 -8.86
N SER A 162 -17.44 -7.19 -9.89
CA SER A 162 -17.51 -8.65 -9.91
C SER A 162 -16.12 -9.28 -9.93
N ALA A 163 -15.17 -8.70 -10.67
CA ALA A 163 -13.80 -9.20 -10.73
C ALA A 163 -13.10 -9.12 -9.36
N PHE A 164 -13.25 -7.99 -8.64
CA PHE A 164 -12.73 -7.86 -7.28
C PHE A 164 -13.31 -8.91 -6.34
N ILE A 165 -14.63 -9.07 -6.32
CA ILE A 165 -15.30 -10.01 -5.41
C ILE A 165 -14.92 -11.46 -5.75
N ALA A 166 -14.98 -11.84 -7.02
CA ALA A 166 -14.61 -13.17 -7.45
C ALA A 166 -13.15 -13.49 -7.12
N GLY A 167 -12.23 -12.55 -7.39
CA GLY A 167 -10.81 -12.71 -7.05
C GLY A 167 -10.56 -12.82 -5.55
N MET A 168 -11.21 -12.00 -4.72
CA MET A 168 -11.11 -12.09 -3.26
C MET A 168 -11.65 -13.42 -2.71
N ILE A 169 -12.77 -13.92 -3.26
CA ILE A 169 -13.32 -15.22 -2.85
C ILE A 169 -12.36 -16.35 -3.21
N VAL A 170 -11.90 -16.40 -4.47
CA VAL A 170 -10.97 -17.45 -4.92
C VAL A 170 -9.68 -17.43 -4.11
N TYR A 171 -9.09 -16.24 -3.89
CA TYR A 171 -7.86 -16.11 -3.11
C TYR A 171 -8.07 -16.38 -1.61
N GLY A 172 -9.23 -16.01 -1.06
CA GLY A 172 -9.59 -16.31 0.32
C GLY A 172 -9.80 -17.82 0.56
N LEU A 173 -10.37 -18.54 -0.42
CA LEU A 173 -10.47 -19.99 -0.36
C LEU A 173 -9.10 -20.66 -0.43
N ASP A 174 -8.19 -20.13 -1.25
CA ASP A 174 -6.79 -20.58 -1.29
C ASP A 174 -6.07 -20.35 0.06
N ALA A 175 -6.38 -19.25 0.77
CA ALA A 175 -5.83 -19.01 2.11
C ALA A 175 -6.23 -20.09 3.14
N LEU A 176 -7.42 -20.71 3.01
CA LEU A 176 -7.86 -21.77 3.92
C LEU A 176 -6.96 -23.01 3.84
N ILE A 177 -6.30 -23.24 2.71
CA ILE A 177 -5.36 -24.35 2.53
C ILE A 177 -4.16 -24.20 3.48
N PHE A 178 -3.60 -23.00 3.58
CA PHE A 178 -2.49 -22.72 4.50
C PHE A 178 -2.87 -22.92 5.96
N LEU A 179 -4.11 -22.58 6.31
CA LEU A 179 -4.62 -22.82 7.66
C LEU A 179 -4.68 -24.32 7.98
N LEU A 180 -5.07 -25.16 7.02
CA LEU A 180 -5.12 -26.61 7.20
C LEU A 180 -3.73 -27.25 7.29
N VAL A 181 -2.76 -26.75 6.52
CA VAL A 181 -1.38 -27.26 6.49
C VAL A 181 -0.50 -26.65 7.60
N GLY A 182 -0.98 -25.60 8.28
CA GLY A 182 -0.28 -24.94 9.39
C GLY A 182 0.84 -24.00 8.96
N ASP A 183 0.83 -23.53 7.70
CA ASP A 183 1.80 -22.54 7.20
C ASP A 183 1.34 -21.11 7.54
N TRP A 184 1.74 -20.66 8.72
CA TRP A 184 1.41 -19.34 9.25
C TRP A 184 2.01 -18.17 8.45
N LEU A 185 3.17 -18.38 7.81
CA LEU A 185 3.82 -17.34 7.02
C LEU A 185 3.07 -17.13 5.70
N GLY A 186 2.77 -18.23 5.00
CA GLY A 186 1.94 -18.22 3.81
C GLY A 186 0.55 -17.64 4.08
N LEU A 187 -0.10 -18.04 5.18
CA LEU A 187 -1.38 -17.48 5.61
C LEU A 187 -1.30 -15.96 5.88
N GLY A 188 -0.26 -15.51 6.58
CA GLY A 188 -0.04 -14.09 6.86
C GLY A 188 0.09 -13.26 5.57
N PHE A 189 0.85 -13.77 4.60
CA PHE A 189 0.96 -13.13 3.28
C PHE A 189 -0.38 -13.08 2.54
N HIS A 190 -1.17 -14.16 2.58
CA HIS A 190 -2.50 -14.22 1.97
C HIS A 190 -3.44 -13.17 2.58
N VAL A 191 -3.49 -13.08 3.92
CA VAL A 191 -4.29 -12.06 4.61
C VAL A 191 -3.83 -10.65 4.24
N PHE A 192 -2.53 -10.41 4.16
CA PHE A 192 -1.98 -9.12 3.77
C PHE A 192 -2.36 -8.74 2.32
N ALA A 193 -2.17 -9.63 1.36
CA ALA A 193 -2.55 -9.38 -0.03
C ALA A 193 -4.07 -9.18 -0.17
N LEU A 194 -4.89 -9.98 0.53
CA LEU A 194 -6.35 -9.81 0.56
C LEU A 194 -6.75 -8.45 1.14
N PHE A 195 -6.09 -8.01 2.21
CA PHE A 195 -6.30 -6.69 2.81
C PHE A 195 -5.98 -5.56 1.82
N MET A 196 -4.89 -5.68 1.08
CA MET A 196 -4.50 -4.68 0.08
C MET A 196 -5.49 -4.62 -1.10
N ILE A 197 -5.98 -5.77 -1.56
CA ILE A 197 -7.04 -5.85 -2.57
C ILE A 197 -8.32 -5.18 -2.03
N PHE A 198 -8.69 -5.50 -0.79
CA PHE A 198 -9.88 -4.95 -0.12
C PHE A 198 -9.81 -3.42 0.01
N LYS A 199 -8.63 -2.85 0.35
CA LYS A 199 -8.44 -1.39 0.39
C LYS A 199 -8.76 -0.72 -0.94
N GLY A 200 -8.37 -1.34 -2.06
CA GLY A 200 -8.73 -0.85 -3.40
C GLY A 200 -10.23 -0.99 -3.67
N PHE A 201 -10.81 -2.16 -3.37
CA PHE A 201 -12.23 -2.43 -3.53
C PHE A 201 -13.12 -1.44 -2.73
N ALA A 202 -12.72 -1.08 -1.52
CA ALA A 202 -13.45 -0.13 -0.66
C ALA A 202 -13.61 1.25 -1.31
N ARG A 203 -12.69 1.65 -2.18
CA ARG A 203 -12.73 2.94 -2.91
C ARG A 203 -13.37 2.85 -4.29
N LEU A 204 -13.87 1.68 -4.68
CA LEU A 204 -14.42 1.45 -6.02
C LEU A 204 -15.62 2.35 -6.33
N LYS A 205 -16.49 2.62 -5.35
CA LYS A 205 -17.65 3.50 -5.53
C LYS A 205 -17.23 4.93 -5.83
N GLU A 206 -16.33 5.47 -5.02
CA GLU A 206 -15.77 6.83 -5.20
C GLU A 206 -15.06 6.98 -6.54
N ALA A 207 -14.27 5.96 -6.93
CA ALA A 207 -13.55 5.95 -8.20
C ALA A 207 -14.49 5.93 -9.41
N LYS A 208 -15.64 5.24 -9.32
CA LYS A 208 -16.64 5.23 -10.41
C LYS A 208 -17.31 6.59 -10.58
N VAL A 209 -17.70 7.22 -9.48
CA VAL A 209 -18.26 8.60 -9.51
C VAL A 209 -17.24 9.56 -10.13
N ALA A 210 -15.96 9.40 -9.80
CA ALA A 210 -14.88 10.19 -10.38
C ALA A 210 -14.67 9.97 -11.90
N LEU A 211 -15.07 8.83 -12.47
CA LEU A 211 -14.98 8.56 -13.91
C LEU A 211 -16.16 9.13 -14.70
N GLU A 212 -17.30 9.35 -14.04
CA GLU A 212 -18.54 9.83 -14.65
C GLU A 212 -18.62 11.37 -14.69
N GLN A 213 -17.66 12.06 -14.08
CA GLN A 213 -17.55 13.53 -14.00
C GLN A 213 -16.42 14.08 -14.87
#